data_AF-A0A1F6T8J7-F1
#
_entry.id   AF-A0A1F6T8J7-F1
#
_cell.length_a   1.000
_cell.length_b   1.000
_cell.length_c   1.000
_cell.angle_alpha   90.00
_cell.angle_beta   90.00
_cell.angle_gamma   90.00
#
_symmetry.space_group_name_H-M   'P 1'
#
loop_
_entity.id
_entity.type
_entity.pdbx_description
1 polymer ?
#
loop_
_entity_poly.entity_id
_entity_poly.type
_entity_poly.pdbx_seq_one_letter_code
_entity_poly.pdbx_strand_id
1 'polypeptide(L)'
;MTDTTGTASPKHGDFSTLTLDVASLPAFHRALLTLRFPLQVEQVLDLRSAINLAVDSYVESPLTRDHREFRDRLERVIEKAGIDSRHRERLLKLTAMLRDLYYEHSRQSRDREQRLRDKLDENIFAQKQSRRIGIIWILGGLTSALIWLFQPEAGLFVKLLTAGLAYLAFDYFHSLPSLARRHEELRLELNDVLRTRVDSVDWSVSLNRLALVLGYKKESGLEVFRLRTDSETDPGSPALH
;
A
#
# COMPACT_ATOMS: atom_id res chain seq x y z
N MET A 1 -37.23 -13.68 4.90
CA MET A 1 -36.27 -13.27 3.85
C MET A 1 -34.94 -13.04 4.54
N THR A 2 -34.12 -14.08 4.53
CA THR A 2 -32.82 -14.17 5.17
C THR A 2 -31.76 -13.72 4.19
N ASP A 3 -31.09 -12.60 4.49
CA ASP A 3 -29.85 -12.24 3.80
C ASP A 3 -28.70 -12.46 4.80
N THR A 4 -28.22 -13.69 4.83
CA THR A 4 -26.99 -14.08 5.51
C THR A 4 -25.82 -13.64 4.65
N THR A 5 -25.25 -12.49 4.95
CA THR A 5 -23.90 -12.09 4.54
C THR A 5 -22.89 -13.06 5.14
N GLY A 6 -22.69 -14.17 4.43
CA GLY A 6 -21.57 -15.07 4.65
C GLY A 6 -20.28 -14.29 4.48
N THR A 7 -19.55 -14.13 5.58
CA THR A 7 -18.15 -13.76 5.61
C THR A 7 -17.37 -14.75 4.75
N ALA A 8 -17.14 -14.38 3.49
CA ALA A 8 -16.27 -15.11 2.58
C ALA A 8 -14.84 -15.01 3.13
N SER A 9 -14.38 -16.10 3.72
CA SER A 9 -12.97 -16.36 3.98
C SER A 9 -12.20 -16.16 2.67
N PRO A 10 -11.05 -15.46 2.65
CA PRO A 10 -10.31 -15.21 1.42
C PRO A 10 -9.88 -16.55 0.81
N LYS A 11 -10.50 -16.93 -0.32
CA LYS A 11 -10.07 -18.09 -1.10
C LYS A 11 -8.60 -17.89 -1.47
N HIS A 12 -7.80 -18.93 -1.26
CA HIS A 12 -6.39 -18.95 -1.61
C HIS A 12 -6.19 -18.57 -3.09
N GLY A 13 -5.62 -17.38 -3.32
CA GLY A 13 -4.90 -16.97 -4.54
C GLY A 13 -5.72 -16.98 -5.84
N ASP A 14 -6.59 -16.00 -6.02
CA ASP A 14 -7.02 -15.61 -7.37
C ASP A 14 -5.96 -14.67 -7.96
N PHE A 15 -5.16 -15.18 -8.89
CA PHE A 15 -4.08 -14.45 -9.55
C PHE A 15 -4.56 -13.74 -10.83
N SER A 16 -5.82 -13.92 -11.22
CA SER A 16 -6.38 -13.36 -12.46
C SER A 16 -6.45 -11.84 -12.45
N THR A 17 -6.57 -11.21 -11.28
CA THR A 17 -6.62 -9.75 -11.11
C THR A 17 -5.25 -9.11 -10.90
N LEU A 18 -4.18 -9.90 -10.96
CA LEU A 18 -2.87 -9.49 -10.47
C LEU A 18 -2.05 -8.85 -11.60
N THR A 19 -2.24 -7.55 -11.79
CA THR A 19 -1.42 -6.75 -12.71
C THR A 19 -0.06 -6.48 -12.09
N LEU A 20 1.01 -6.42 -12.90
CA LEU A 20 2.34 -5.99 -12.46
C LEU A 20 2.48 -4.49 -12.72
N ASP A 21 1.99 -3.69 -11.78
CA ASP A 21 2.08 -2.24 -11.77
C ASP A 21 2.57 -1.76 -10.39
N VAL A 22 2.98 -0.49 -10.30
CA VAL A 22 3.49 0.14 -9.08
C VAL A 22 2.48 0.02 -7.93
N ALA A 23 1.18 0.19 -8.21
CA ALA A 23 0.12 0.15 -7.20
C ALA A 23 -0.16 -1.27 -6.66
N SER A 24 -0.04 -2.29 -7.51
CA SER A 24 -0.31 -3.70 -7.17
C SER A 24 0.94 -4.45 -6.68
N LEU A 25 2.12 -3.82 -6.74
CA LEU A 25 3.40 -4.38 -6.32
C LEU A 25 3.38 -4.95 -4.88
N PRO A 26 2.80 -4.29 -3.86
CA PRO A 26 2.74 -4.86 -2.50
C PRO A 26 1.95 -6.15 -2.44
N ALA A 27 0.85 -6.24 -3.20
CA ALA A 27 0.02 -7.44 -3.27
C ALA A 27 0.78 -8.57 -4.01
N PHE A 28 1.43 -8.27 -5.13
CA PHE A 28 2.30 -9.20 -5.86
C PHE A 28 3.44 -9.72 -4.99
N HIS A 29 4.16 -8.84 -4.29
CA HIS A 29 5.28 -9.21 -3.44
C HIS A 29 4.86 -10.13 -2.29
N ARG A 30 3.76 -9.80 -1.59
CA ARG A 30 3.21 -10.65 -0.53
C ARG A 30 2.73 -11.98 -1.07
N ALA A 31 2.04 -11.99 -2.21
CA ALA A 31 1.61 -13.22 -2.85
C ALA A 31 2.83 -14.11 -3.17
N LEU A 32 3.87 -13.56 -3.81
CA LEU A 32 5.10 -14.26 -4.14
C LEU A 32 5.80 -14.85 -2.90
N LEU A 33 5.90 -14.09 -1.80
CA LEU A 33 6.53 -14.53 -0.55
C LEU A 33 5.68 -15.51 0.27
N THR A 34 4.38 -15.55 0.05
CA THR A 34 3.46 -16.48 0.75
C THR A 34 3.14 -17.74 -0.06
N LEU A 35 3.59 -17.82 -1.32
CA LEU A 35 3.50 -19.05 -2.12
C LEU A 35 4.04 -20.24 -1.33
N ARG A 36 3.18 -21.24 -1.14
CA ARG A 36 3.53 -22.55 -0.59
C ARG A 36 3.41 -23.55 -1.72
N PHE A 37 4.48 -24.31 -1.97
CA PHE A 37 4.48 -25.39 -2.94
C PHE A 37 3.98 -26.68 -2.28
N PRO A 38 3.26 -27.57 -3.00
CA PRO A 38 2.82 -27.47 -4.40
C PRO A 38 1.74 -26.42 -4.67
N LEU A 39 1.77 -25.82 -5.87
CA LEU A 39 0.73 -24.91 -6.36
C LEU A 39 -0.26 -25.66 -7.28
N GLN A 40 -1.47 -25.12 -7.40
CA GLN A 40 -2.43 -25.56 -8.43
C GLN A 40 -1.97 -25.08 -9.81
N VAL A 41 -2.16 -25.91 -10.84
CA VAL A 41 -1.72 -25.59 -12.21
C VAL A 41 -2.37 -24.31 -12.74
N GLU A 42 -3.66 -24.10 -12.48
CA GLU A 42 -4.41 -22.90 -12.89
C GLU A 42 -3.73 -21.62 -12.36
N GLN A 43 -3.43 -21.57 -11.06
CA GLN A 43 -2.76 -20.44 -10.42
C GLN A 43 -1.37 -20.16 -11.00
N VAL A 44 -0.65 -21.21 -11.39
CA VAL A 44 0.67 -21.09 -12.02
C VAL A 44 0.55 -20.54 -13.43
N LEU A 45 -0.44 -21.00 -14.20
CA LEU A 45 -0.67 -20.53 -15.56
C LEU A 45 -1.07 -19.05 -15.57
N ASP A 46 -1.98 -18.64 -14.68
CA ASP A 46 -2.39 -17.24 -14.53
C ASP A 46 -1.23 -16.32 -14.14
N LEU A 47 -0.45 -16.75 -13.14
CA LEU A 47 0.72 -16.00 -12.70
C LEU A 47 1.79 -15.92 -13.80
N ARG A 48 1.99 -17.01 -14.55
CA ARG A 48 2.92 -17.04 -15.68
C ARG A 48 2.45 -16.17 -16.84
N SER A 49 1.15 -16.16 -17.15
CA SER A 49 0.61 -15.28 -18.20
C SER A 49 0.74 -13.81 -17.81
N ALA A 50 0.41 -13.45 -16.57
CA ALA A 50 0.53 -12.08 -16.07
C ALA A 50 1.99 -11.60 -16.10
N ILE A 51 2.93 -12.44 -15.63
CA ILE A 51 4.36 -12.15 -15.67
C ILE A 51 4.85 -12.00 -17.11
N ASN A 52 4.48 -12.92 -18.00
CA ASN A 52 4.95 -12.86 -19.39
C ASN A 52 4.43 -11.62 -20.11
N LEU A 53 3.15 -11.29 -19.96
CA LEU A 53 2.56 -10.09 -20.54
C LEU A 53 3.27 -8.82 -20.06
N ALA A 54 3.53 -8.72 -18.74
CA ALA A 54 4.24 -7.58 -18.17
C ALA A 54 5.67 -7.45 -18.71
N VAL A 55 6.43 -8.56 -18.74
CA VAL A 55 7.81 -8.59 -19.25
C VAL A 55 7.88 -8.26 -20.74
N ASP A 56 6.91 -8.72 -21.53
CA ASP A 56 6.88 -8.48 -22.97
C ASP A 56 6.57 -7.00 -23.26
N SER A 57 5.72 -6.36 -22.45
CA SER A 57 5.40 -4.93 -22.54
C SER A 57 6.47 -3.99 -21.95
N TYR A 58 7.40 -4.53 -21.14
CA TYR A 58 8.42 -3.74 -20.46
C TYR A 58 9.53 -3.27 -21.41
N VAL A 59 9.79 -1.95 -21.38
CA VAL A 59 10.92 -1.30 -22.05
C VAL A 59 12.03 -1.13 -21.02
N GLU A 60 13.19 -1.74 -21.25
CA GLU A 60 14.31 -1.69 -20.30
C GLU A 60 14.89 -0.28 -20.23
N SER A 61 15.01 0.24 -19.01
CA SER A 61 15.69 1.51 -18.72
C SER A 61 17.14 1.49 -19.25
N PRO A 62 17.70 2.62 -19.72
CA PRO A 62 19.07 2.65 -20.24
C PRO A 62 20.08 2.19 -19.18
N LEU A 63 21.12 1.46 -19.64
CA LEU A 63 22.18 0.86 -18.82
C LEU A 63 23.03 1.92 -18.09
N THR A 64 22.50 2.46 -17.00
CA THR A 64 23.27 3.25 -16.02
C THR A 64 24.29 2.36 -15.31
N ARG A 65 25.32 2.96 -14.68
CA ARG A 65 26.36 2.21 -13.94
C ARG A 65 25.74 1.28 -12.88
N ASP A 66 24.78 1.77 -12.12
CA ASP A 66 24.08 1.00 -11.08
C ASP A 66 23.25 -0.15 -11.68
N HIS A 67 22.71 0.03 -12.89
CA HIS A 67 21.99 -1.02 -13.60
C HIS A 67 22.90 -2.16 -14.03
N ARG A 68 24.11 -1.84 -14.51
CA ARG A 68 25.14 -2.85 -14.85
C ARG A 68 25.58 -3.65 -13.63
N GLU A 69 25.94 -2.97 -12.54
CA GLU A 69 26.37 -3.65 -11.31
C GLU A 69 25.28 -4.55 -10.72
N PHE A 70 24.00 -4.15 -10.83
CA PHE A 70 22.87 -4.98 -10.44
C PHE A 70 22.71 -6.22 -11.33
N ARG A 71 22.77 -6.02 -12.66
CA ARG A 71 22.67 -7.11 -13.64
C ARG A 71 23.77 -8.14 -13.43
N ASP A 72 25.01 -7.72 -13.20
CA ASP A 72 26.15 -8.62 -12.94
C ASP A 72 26.03 -9.38 -11.61
N ARG A 73 25.39 -8.78 -10.60
CA ARG A 73 25.08 -9.48 -9.34
C ARG A 73 24.00 -10.52 -9.55
N LEU A 74 22.94 -10.19 -10.30
CA LEU A 74 21.85 -11.12 -10.57
C LEU A 74 22.26 -12.26 -11.49
N GLU A 75 23.07 -11.99 -12.50
CA GLU A 75 23.58 -13.03 -13.40
C GLU A 75 24.30 -14.12 -12.60
N ARG A 76 25.16 -13.74 -11.65
CA ARG A 76 25.81 -14.68 -10.72
C ARG A 76 24.83 -15.45 -9.83
N VAL A 77 23.70 -14.85 -9.45
CA VAL A 77 22.65 -15.54 -8.66
C VAL A 77 21.89 -16.54 -9.53
N ILE A 78 21.58 -16.18 -10.77
CA ILE A 78 20.92 -17.05 -11.75
C ILE A 78 21.80 -18.25 -12.09
N GLU A 79 23.10 -18.02 -12.31
CA GLU A 79 24.08 -19.09 -12.54
C GLU A 79 24.18 -20.03 -11.35
N LYS A 80 24.28 -19.49 -10.13
CA LYS A 80 24.28 -20.30 -8.89
C LYS A 80 23.00 -21.09 -8.68
N ALA A 81 21.87 -20.59 -9.17
CA ALA A 81 20.58 -21.28 -9.07
C ALA A 81 20.43 -22.45 -10.07
N GLY A 82 21.38 -22.64 -11.00
CA GLY A 82 21.37 -23.73 -11.97
C GLY A 82 20.33 -23.56 -13.09
N ILE A 83 19.96 -22.32 -13.39
CA ILE A 83 18.93 -21.99 -14.39
C ILE A 83 19.55 -22.07 -15.80
N ASP A 84 18.82 -22.65 -16.76
CA ASP A 84 19.27 -22.77 -18.15
C ASP A 84 19.56 -21.39 -18.78
N SER A 85 20.69 -21.30 -19.46
CA SER A 85 21.12 -20.22 -20.34
C SER A 85 20.01 -19.64 -21.23
N ARG A 86 19.08 -20.48 -21.73
CA ARG A 86 17.95 -20.07 -22.57
C ARG A 86 16.94 -19.16 -21.87
N HIS A 87 16.82 -19.26 -20.55
CA HIS A 87 15.87 -18.48 -19.75
C HIS A 87 16.53 -17.31 -19.01
N ARG A 88 17.87 -17.24 -19.05
CA ARG A 88 18.67 -16.23 -18.35
C ARG A 88 18.27 -14.80 -18.73
N GLU A 89 18.21 -14.50 -20.03
CA GLU A 89 17.92 -13.14 -20.51
C GLU A 89 16.51 -12.67 -20.12
N ARG A 90 15.51 -13.55 -20.26
CA ARG A 90 14.12 -13.24 -19.85
C ARG A 90 14.00 -13.03 -18.34
N LEU A 91 14.75 -13.80 -17.54
CA LEU A 91 14.78 -13.65 -16.09
C LEU A 91 15.51 -12.36 -15.66
N LEU A 92 16.59 -11.99 -16.36
CA LEU A 92 17.26 -10.70 -16.19
C LEU A 92 16.31 -9.54 -16.53
N LYS A 93 15.55 -9.63 -17.62
CA LYS A 93 14.55 -8.62 -17.99
C LYS A 93 13.44 -8.50 -16.94
N LEU A 94 12.89 -9.63 -16.47
CA LEU A 94 11.88 -9.66 -15.41
C LEU A 94 12.39 -9.03 -14.11
N THR A 95 13.61 -9.34 -13.71
CA THR A 95 14.19 -8.81 -12.47
C THR A 95 14.54 -7.34 -12.58
N ALA A 96 15.01 -6.87 -13.74
CA ALA A 96 15.15 -5.46 -14.04
C ALA A 96 13.82 -4.71 -13.92
N MET A 97 12.76 -5.24 -14.53
CA MET A 97 11.40 -4.70 -14.43
C MET A 97 10.93 -4.61 -12.99
N LEU A 98 11.01 -5.71 -12.23
CA LEU A 98 10.62 -5.73 -10.82
C LEU A 98 11.39 -4.70 -10.02
N ARG A 99 12.70 -4.58 -10.26
CA ARG A 99 13.55 -3.62 -9.56
C ARG A 99 13.09 -2.18 -9.81
N ASP A 100 12.82 -1.84 -11.06
CA ASP A 100 12.37 -0.50 -11.43
C ASP A 100 10.99 -0.22 -10.81
N LEU A 101 10.08 -1.20 -10.77
CA LEU A 101 8.81 -1.11 -10.04
C LEU A 101 9.01 -0.90 -8.52
N TYR A 102 9.94 -1.62 -7.89
CA TYR A 102 10.24 -1.41 -6.46
C TYR A 102 10.84 -0.03 -6.19
N TYR A 103 11.75 0.45 -7.05
CA TYR A 103 12.30 1.78 -6.90
C TYR A 103 11.22 2.85 -7.00
N GLU A 104 10.36 2.73 -8.00
CA GLU A 104 9.26 3.69 -8.21
C GLU A 104 8.26 3.64 -7.05
N HIS A 105 7.85 2.43 -6.61
CA HIS A 105 6.99 2.27 -5.44
C HIS A 105 7.63 2.84 -4.17
N SER A 106 8.93 2.61 -3.96
CA SER A 106 9.67 3.14 -2.80
C SER A 106 9.72 4.66 -2.81
N ARG A 107 10.01 5.26 -3.98
CA ARG A 107 9.98 6.73 -4.15
C ARG A 107 8.58 7.28 -3.89
N GLN A 108 7.55 6.74 -4.53
CA GLN A 108 6.16 7.19 -4.35
C GLN A 108 5.68 7.03 -2.91
N SER A 109 6.04 5.93 -2.24
CA SER A 109 5.71 5.70 -0.83
C SER A 109 6.40 6.70 0.10
N ARG A 110 7.66 7.07 -0.17
CA ARG A 110 8.40 8.09 0.60
C ARG A 110 7.82 9.48 0.38
N ASP A 111 7.57 9.85 -0.87
CA ASP A 111 6.98 11.16 -1.20
C ASP A 111 5.59 11.31 -0.60
N ARG A 112 4.78 10.24 -0.64
CA ARG A 112 3.45 10.22 -0.03
C ARG A 112 3.51 10.29 1.49
N GLU A 113 4.43 9.56 2.12
CA GLU A 113 4.70 9.68 3.56
C GLU A 113 5.06 11.11 3.93
N GLN A 114 6.03 11.72 3.23
CA GLN A 114 6.48 13.07 3.52
C GLN A 114 5.32 14.07 3.41
N ARG A 115 4.55 14.01 2.32
CA ARG A 115 3.36 14.87 2.13
C ARG A 115 2.33 14.69 3.24
N LEU A 116 2.13 13.47 3.75
CA LEU A 116 1.20 13.21 4.85
C LEU A 116 1.73 13.74 6.18
N ARG A 117 3.03 13.61 6.44
CA ARG A 117 3.70 14.20 7.61
C ARG A 117 3.60 15.73 7.59
N ASP A 118 3.89 16.35 6.45
CA ASP A 118 3.77 17.81 6.28
C ASP A 118 2.34 18.29 6.58
N LYS A 119 1.32 17.60 6.05
CA LYS A 119 -0.10 17.90 6.34
C LYS A 119 -0.49 17.69 7.80
N LEU A 120 0.08 16.68 8.47
CA LEU A 120 -0.14 16.45 9.91
C LEU A 120 0.45 17.61 10.73
N ASP A 121 1.65 18.06 10.37
CA ASP A 121 2.31 19.19 11.03
C ASP A 121 1.54 20.50 10.82
N GLU A 122 1.07 20.76 9.60
CA GLU A 122 0.17 21.87 9.27
C GLU A 122 -1.12 21.81 10.09
N ASN A 123 -1.74 20.64 10.22
CA ASN A 123 -2.96 20.46 11.00
C ASN A 123 -2.71 20.70 12.51
N ILE A 124 -1.62 20.16 13.06
CA ILE A 124 -1.22 20.41 14.46
C ILE A 124 -0.97 21.90 14.69
N PHE A 125 -0.31 22.56 13.75
CA PHE A 125 -0.07 24.00 13.80
C PHE A 125 -1.39 24.78 13.81
N ALA A 126 -2.31 24.45 12.90
CA ALA A 126 -3.62 25.09 12.81
C ALA A 126 -4.46 24.85 14.07
N GLN A 127 -4.42 23.65 14.68
CA GLN A 127 -5.08 23.38 15.96
C GLN A 127 -4.52 24.26 17.09
N LYS A 128 -3.18 24.36 17.19
CA LYS A 128 -2.52 25.21 18.19
C LYS A 128 -2.86 26.68 17.98
N GLN A 129 -2.90 27.14 16.73
CA GLN A 129 -3.24 28.51 16.38
C GLN A 129 -4.70 28.83 16.71
N SER A 130 -5.67 28.00 16.28
CA SER A 130 -7.09 28.19 16.59
C SER A 130 -7.35 28.19 18.08
N ARG A 131 -6.67 27.32 18.85
CA ARG A 131 -6.77 27.32 20.32
C ARG A 131 -6.21 28.60 20.94
N ARG A 132 -5.03 29.04 20.53
CA ARG A 132 -4.40 30.27 21.06
C ARG A 132 -5.23 31.51 20.75
N ILE A 133 -5.62 31.68 19.49
CA ILE A 133 -6.40 32.83 19.03
C ILE A 133 -7.81 32.80 19.66
N GLY A 134 -8.45 31.63 19.72
CA GLY A 134 -9.74 31.46 20.40
C GLY A 134 -9.69 31.88 21.87
N ILE A 135 -8.65 31.52 22.63
CA ILE A 135 -8.48 31.95 24.02
C ILE A 135 -8.32 33.48 24.12
N ILE A 136 -7.54 34.09 23.23
CA ILE A 136 -7.36 35.55 23.19
C ILE A 136 -8.70 36.25 22.95
N TRP A 137 -9.51 35.75 22.01
CA TRP A 137 -10.84 36.29 21.74
C TRP A 137 -11.82 36.11 22.89
N ILE A 138 -11.78 34.97 23.60
CA ILE A 138 -12.58 34.77 24.82
C ILE A 138 -12.18 35.78 25.90
N LEU A 139 -10.88 35.94 26.15
CA LEU A 139 -10.38 36.89 27.15
C LEU A 139 -10.78 38.33 26.78
N GLY A 140 -10.63 38.73 25.52
CA GLY A 140 -11.08 40.03 25.02
C GLY A 140 -12.59 40.21 25.11
N GLY A 141 -13.37 39.18 24.81
CA GLY A 141 -14.82 39.19 24.97
C GLY A 141 -15.23 39.36 26.45
N LEU A 142 -14.55 38.66 27.36
CA LEU A 142 -14.78 38.76 28.79
C LEU A 142 -14.46 40.15 29.34
N THR A 143 -13.32 40.75 28.95
CA THR A 143 -12.98 42.11 29.37
C THR A 143 -13.98 43.13 28.82
N SER A 144 -14.40 42.98 27.56
CA SER A 144 -15.43 43.82 26.95
C SER A 144 -16.78 43.70 27.68
N ALA A 145 -17.18 42.48 28.06
CA ALA A 145 -18.39 42.23 28.83
C ALA A 145 -18.34 42.84 30.24
N LEU A 146 -17.18 42.78 30.91
CA LEU A 146 -16.98 43.42 32.21
C LEU A 146 -17.10 44.95 32.11
N ILE A 147 -16.50 45.57 31.10
CA ILE A 147 -16.60 47.02 30.87
C ILE A 147 -18.07 47.41 30.68
N TRP A 148 -18.82 46.63 29.89
CA TRP A 148 -20.25 46.86 29.71
C TRP A 148 -21.05 46.77 31.02
N LEU A 149 -20.68 45.86 31.93
CA LEU A 149 -21.35 45.67 33.22
C LEU A 149 -21.05 46.80 34.22
N PHE A 150 -19.84 47.34 34.22
CA PHE A 150 -19.44 48.46 35.11
C PHE A 150 -19.83 49.84 34.57
N GLN A 151 -20.03 49.99 33.26
CA GLN A 151 -20.49 51.22 32.63
C GLN A 151 -21.74 50.94 31.77
N PRO A 152 -22.94 50.97 32.37
CA PRO A 152 -24.18 50.68 31.65
C PRO A 152 -24.54 51.71 30.56
N GLU A 153 -23.97 52.92 30.61
CA GLU A 153 -24.05 53.93 29.54
C GLU A 153 -23.04 53.69 28.40
N ALA A 154 -22.29 52.60 28.44
CA ALA A 154 -21.40 52.21 27.35
C ALA A 154 -22.20 52.17 26.04
N GLY A 155 -21.74 52.98 25.08
CA GLY A 155 -22.39 53.13 23.79
C GLY A 155 -22.54 51.80 23.04
N LEU A 156 -23.43 51.79 22.05
CA LEU A 156 -23.76 50.63 21.21
C LEU A 156 -22.52 49.94 20.62
N PHE A 157 -21.42 50.68 20.43
CA PHE A 157 -20.12 50.17 20.02
C PHE A 157 -19.56 49.06 20.93
N VAL A 158 -19.62 49.21 22.26
CA VAL A 158 -19.09 48.20 23.18
C VAL A 158 -19.87 46.89 23.07
N LYS A 159 -21.19 46.97 22.90
CA LYS A 159 -22.07 45.80 22.71
C LYS A 159 -21.78 45.06 21.41
N LEU A 160 -21.59 45.80 20.30
CA LEU A 160 -21.19 45.22 19.01
C LEU A 160 -19.81 44.58 19.08
N LEU A 161 -18.87 45.22 19.78
CA LEU A 161 -17.53 44.69 19.99
C LEU A 161 -17.59 43.37 20.76
N THR A 162 -18.31 43.30 21.89
CA THR A 162 -18.47 42.06 22.66
C THR A 162 -19.09 40.95 21.81
N ALA A 163 -20.12 41.27 21.01
CA ALA A 163 -20.76 40.31 20.12
C ALA A 163 -19.82 39.80 19.02
N GLY A 164 -19.02 40.69 18.41
CA GLY A 164 -18.03 40.32 17.40
C GLY A 164 -16.91 39.44 17.96
N LEU A 165 -16.42 39.75 19.16
CA LEU A 165 -15.42 38.96 19.86
C LEU A 165 -15.96 37.56 20.23
N ALA A 166 -17.21 37.49 20.68
CA ALA A 166 -17.89 36.23 20.99
C ALA A 166 -18.12 35.38 19.73
N TYR A 167 -18.50 36.00 18.61
CA TYR A 167 -18.64 35.31 17.32
C TYR A 167 -17.30 34.73 16.84
N LEU A 168 -16.23 35.52 16.88
CA LEU A 168 -14.90 35.04 16.50
C LEU A 168 -14.43 33.92 17.42
N ALA A 169 -14.59 34.06 18.74
CA ALA A 169 -14.29 32.99 19.68
C ALA A 169 -15.07 31.70 19.33
N PHE A 170 -16.37 31.83 19.04
CA PHE A 170 -17.19 30.69 18.65
C PHE A 170 -16.67 30.01 17.37
N ASP A 171 -16.39 30.77 16.31
CA ASP A 171 -15.87 30.25 15.03
C ASP A 171 -14.55 29.48 15.21
N TYR A 172 -13.60 30.05 15.96
CA TYR A 172 -12.32 29.41 16.24
C TYR A 172 -12.48 28.12 17.06
N PHE A 173 -13.39 28.07 18.03
CA PHE A 173 -13.67 26.84 18.77
C PHE A 173 -14.47 25.82 17.96
N HIS A 174 -15.37 26.27 17.09
CA HIS A 174 -16.17 25.40 16.23
C HIS A 174 -15.34 24.72 15.13
N SER A 175 -14.21 25.31 14.74
CA SER A 175 -13.24 24.67 13.83
C SER A 175 -12.42 23.56 14.48
N LEU A 176 -12.22 23.54 15.81
CA LEU A 176 -11.36 22.54 16.47
C LEU A 176 -11.79 21.08 16.21
N PRO A 177 -13.08 20.70 16.28
CA PRO A 177 -13.52 19.34 15.98
C PRO A 177 -13.24 18.91 14.53
N SER A 178 -13.35 19.83 13.55
CA SER A 178 -13.07 19.49 12.15
C SER A 178 -11.57 19.27 11.92
N LEU A 179 -10.71 20.08 12.57
CA LEU A 179 -9.27 19.85 12.55
C LEU A 179 -8.88 18.52 13.21
N ALA A 180 -9.54 18.14 14.32
CA ALA A 180 -9.29 16.87 15.00
C ALA A 180 -9.69 15.66 14.15
N ARG A 181 -10.85 15.71 13.47
CA ARG A 181 -11.25 14.67 12.50
C ARG A 181 -10.24 14.55 11.38
N ARG A 182 -9.80 15.68 10.82
CA ARG A 182 -8.82 15.70 9.74
C ARG A 182 -7.46 15.14 10.16
N HIS A 183 -7.06 15.36 11.42
CA HIS A 183 -5.84 14.78 11.97
C HIS A 183 -5.91 13.24 11.98
N GLU A 184 -7.04 12.68 12.42
CA GLU A 184 -7.23 11.23 12.46
C GLU A 184 -7.27 10.62 11.05
N GLU A 185 -7.95 11.26 10.10
CA GLU A 185 -7.95 10.84 8.69
C GLU A 185 -6.53 10.76 8.12
N LEU A 186 -5.73 11.82 8.30
CA LEU A 186 -4.34 11.86 7.82
C LEU A 186 -3.47 10.80 8.50
N ARG A 187 -3.72 10.51 9.78
CA ARG A 187 -3.02 9.47 10.53
C ARG A 187 -3.34 8.07 10.00
N LEU A 188 -4.61 7.80 9.68
CA LEU A 188 -5.03 6.53 9.08
C LEU A 188 -4.41 6.36 7.69
N GLU A 189 -4.44 7.40 6.86
CA GLU A 189 -3.79 7.37 5.53
C GLU A 189 -2.28 7.11 5.64
N LEU A 190 -1.60 7.72 6.62
CA LEU A 190 -0.18 7.50 6.87
C LEU A 190 0.09 6.05 7.29
N ASN A 191 -0.73 5.50 8.19
CA ASN A 191 -0.61 4.12 8.63
C ASN A 191 -0.79 3.15 7.45
N ASP A 192 -1.76 3.40 6.57
CA ASP A 192 -1.97 2.59 5.38
C ASP A 192 -0.75 2.59 4.47
N VAL A 193 -0.13 3.76 4.22
CA VAL A 193 1.10 3.87 3.42
C VAL A 193 2.25 3.10 4.04
N LEU A 194 2.41 3.18 5.37
CA LEU A 194 3.45 2.44 6.10
C LEU A 194 3.19 0.94 6.05
N ARG A 195 1.94 0.50 6.15
CA ARG A 195 1.55 -0.91 6.09
C ARG A 195 1.75 -1.50 4.69
N THR A 196 1.52 -0.75 3.63
CA THR A 196 1.69 -1.21 2.24
C THR A 196 3.12 -1.07 1.73
N ARG A 197 3.99 -0.37 2.46
CA ARG A 197 5.39 -0.22 2.07
C ARG A 197 6.10 -1.57 2.00
N VAL A 198 6.90 -1.74 0.95
CA VAL A 198 7.86 -2.84 0.84
C VAL A 198 9.23 -2.27 1.15
N ASP A 199 9.72 -2.51 2.38
CA ASP A 199 10.95 -1.87 2.89
C ASP A 199 12.23 -2.47 2.30
N SER A 200 12.24 -3.77 2.05
CA SER A 200 13.39 -4.48 1.49
C SER A 200 12.94 -5.67 0.65
N VAL A 201 13.71 -5.93 -0.41
CA VAL A 201 13.45 -7.05 -1.32
C VAL A 201 14.64 -8.00 -1.24
N ASP A 202 14.37 -9.23 -0.77
CA ASP A 202 15.32 -10.31 -0.92
C ASP A 202 15.24 -10.86 -2.35
N TRP A 203 16.15 -10.37 -3.18
CA TRP A 203 16.26 -10.74 -4.59
C TRP A 203 16.55 -12.22 -4.78
N SER A 204 17.26 -12.87 -3.85
CA SER A 204 17.62 -14.28 -3.97
C SER A 204 16.39 -15.19 -3.79
N VAL A 205 15.58 -14.92 -2.76
CA VAL A 205 14.35 -15.64 -2.48
C VAL A 205 13.30 -15.39 -3.56
N SER A 206 13.15 -14.13 -3.96
CA SER A 206 12.18 -13.73 -5.00
C SER A 206 12.51 -14.40 -6.33
N LEU A 207 13.79 -14.39 -6.73
CA LEU A 207 14.24 -15.00 -7.98
C LEU A 207 14.10 -16.51 -7.96
N ASN A 208 14.43 -17.18 -6.86
CA ASN A 208 14.26 -18.64 -6.75
C ASN A 208 12.78 -19.04 -6.88
N ARG A 209 11.87 -18.31 -6.23
CA ARG A 209 10.43 -18.57 -6.32
C ARG A 209 9.87 -18.28 -7.72
N LEU A 210 10.30 -17.19 -8.35
CA LEU A 210 9.93 -16.89 -9.74
C LEU A 210 10.46 -17.96 -10.70
N ALA A 211 11.68 -18.45 -10.51
CA ALA A 211 12.25 -19.51 -11.32
C ALA A 211 11.48 -20.83 -11.16
N LEU A 212 11.00 -21.15 -9.95
CA LEU A 212 10.13 -22.31 -9.69
C LEU A 212 8.76 -22.16 -10.34
N VAL A 213 8.10 -21.00 -10.18
CA VAL A 213 6.78 -20.71 -10.80
C VAL A 213 6.84 -20.74 -12.32
N LEU A 214 7.89 -20.16 -12.91
CA LEU A 214 8.07 -20.14 -14.36
C LEU A 214 8.53 -21.49 -14.93
N GLY A 215 8.86 -22.47 -14.07
CA GLY A 215 9.35 -23.78 -14.46
C GLY A 215 10.80 -23.76 -14.98
N TYR A 216 11.55 -22.69 -14.72
CA TYR A 216 12.95 -22.53 -15.14
C TYR A 216 13.92 -23.31 -14.24
N LYS A 217 13.47 -23.69 -13.05
CA LYS A 217 14.20 -24.55 -12.11
C LYS A 217 13.33 -25.77 -11.76
N LYS A 218 13.91 -26.96 -11.86
CA LYS A 218 13.32 -28.20 -11.36
C LYS A 218 14.09 -28.61 -10.11
N GLU A 219 13.47 -28.58 -8.93
CA GLU A 219 14.07 -29.17 -7.74
C GLU A 219 13.70 -30.66 -7.67
N SER A 220 14.71 -31.51 -7.65
CA SER A 220 14.58 -32.96 -7.55
C SER A 220 13.89 -33.32 -6.23
N GLY A 221 12.67 -33.86 -6.28
CA GLY A 221 11.94 -34.35 -5.11
C GLY A 221 10.83 -33.44 -4.57
N LEU A 222 10.59 -32.27 -5.17
CA LEU A 222 9.42 -31.44 -4.87
C LEU A 222 8.43 -31.54 -6.03
N GLU A 223 7.26 -32.14 -5.80
CA GLU A 223 6.14 -31.97 -6.72
C GLU A 223 5.73 -30.50 -6.66
N VAL A 224 6.15 -29.69 -7.64
CA VAL A 224 5.86 -28.25 -7.67
C VAL A 224 4.40 -28.00 -8.04
N PHE A 225 3.75 -28.97 -8.69
CA PHE A 225 2.42 -28.86 -9.27
C PHE A 225 1.55 -30.04 -8.87
N ARG A 226 0.33 -29.76 -8.40
CA ARG A 226 -0.73 -30.77 -8.32
C ARG A 226 -1.62 -30.62 -9.54
N LEU A 227 -1.62 -31.61 -10.42
CA LEU A 227 -2.73 -31.79 -11.35
C LEU A 227 -3.96 -32.11 -10.50
N ARG A 228 -5.03 -31.36 -10.68
CA ARG A 228 -6.35 -31.80 -10.24
C ARG A 228 -6.67 -33.05 -11.08
N THR A 229 -6.43 -34.23 -10.52
CA THR A 229 -6.89 -35.47 -11.15
C THR A 229 -8.39 -35.51 -10.91
N ASP A 230 -9.19 -35.66 -11.96
CA ASP A 230 -10.65 -35.77 -11.89
C ASP A 230 -11.14 -37.08 -11.21
N SER A 231 -10.35 -37.64 -10.29
CA SER A 231 -10.56 -38.96 -9.69
C SER A 231 -11.44 -38.94 -8.43
N GLU A 232 -12.04 -37.80 -8.08
CA GLU A 232 -12.90 -37.70 -6.90
C GLU A 232 -14.32 -37.26 -7.27
N THR A 233 -14.89 -37.86 -8.33
CA THR A 233 -16.35 -38.02 -8.45
C THR A 233 -16.71 -39.19 -9.37
N ASP A 234 -16.47 -40.43 -8.92
CA ASP A 234 -17.28 -41.57 -9.35
C ASP A 234 -17.78 -42.36 -8.12
N PRO A 235 -18.94 -41.98 -7.54
CA PRO A 235 -19.59 -42.78 -6.51
C PRO A 235 -20.42 -43.87 -7.19
N GLY A 236 -19.78 -44.86 -7.81
CA GLY A 236 -20.59 -45.85 -8.54
C GLY A 236 -19.89 -46.91 -9.36
N SER A 237 -18.85 -47.57 -8.85
CA SER A 237 -18.47 -48.89 -9.38
C SER A 237 -19.04 -49.99 -8.48
N PRO A 238 -20.09 -50.73 -8.90
CA PRO A 238 -20.49 -51.94 -8.20
C PRO A 238 -19.47 -53.04 -8.53
N ALA A 239 -19.00 -53.70 -7.48
CA ALA A 239 -18.22 -54.92 -7.59
C ALA A 239 -19.01 -55.96 -8.42
N LEU A 240 -18.36 -56.57 -9.40
CA LEU A 240 -18.79 -57.84 -9.96
C LEU A 240 -17.65 -58.84 -9.91
N HIS A 241 -18.03 -60.01 -9.42
CA HIS A 241 -17.28 -61.26 -9.23
C HIS A 241 -16.56 -61.75 -10.48
#